data_AF-A0A3A2ZRY4-F1
#
_entry.id   AF-A0A3A2ZRY4-F1
#
_cell.length_a   1.000
_cell.length_b   1.000
_cell.length_c   1.000
_cell.angle_alpha   90.00
_cell.angle_beta   90.00
_cell.angle_gamma   90.00
#
_symmetry.space_group_name_H-M   'P 1'
#
loop_
_entity.id
_entity.type
_entity.pdbx_description
1 polymer ?
#
loop_
_entity_poly.entity_id
_entity_poly.type
_entity_poly.pdbx_seq_one_letter_code
_entity_poly.pdbx_strand_id
1 'polypeptide(L)'
;MANSLYISFRLPTTTPYRRSSSSIYDYPLSPSPYPPVDPQPRNSIEPSSIERNITPDIISRRGRGLSESAVLALFNHALQHQDIYSNGKNHRMFWMILSNCLEESIGRPYHARSCKRTIQNYTAKRRAQLNELSETGRRSKQRDDLKAAIDDWIGVEDRYNEGIQRSKEKKAYTERDRLRDEVYREILTETRGSKRLLDDDDEDEASLDTPAIKVPRSYLIMIV
;
A
#
# COMPACT_ATOMS: atom_id res chain seq x y z
N MET A 1 37.65 -17.04 -23.44
CA MET A 1 37.16 -16.21 -24.56
C MET A 1 36.14 -15.24 -23.99
N ALA A 2 36.54 -13.98 -23.82
CA ALA A 2 35.71 -12.92 -23.24
C ALA A 2 35.15 -12.07 -24.39
N ASN A 3 33.83 -11.93 -24.45
CA ASN A 3 33.18 -10.94 -25.32
C ASN A 3 32.30 -10.04 -24.47
N SER A 4 32.84 -8.86 -24.20
CA SER A 4 32.16 -7.66 -23.73
C SER A 4 31.35 -7.08 -24.89
N LEU A 5 30.05 -6.90 -24.69
CA LEU A 5 29.21 -6.10 -25.58
C LEU A 5 28.50 -5.02 -24.77
N TYR A 6 29.06 -3.82 -24.90
CA TYR A 6 28.48 -2.55 -24.51
C TYR A 6 27.13 -2.34 -25.21
N ILE A 7 26.11 -1.91 -24.45
CA ILE A 7 24.92 -1.27 -25.02
C ILE A 7 24.77 0.11 -24.38
N SER A 8 24.85 1.11 -25.25
CA SER A 8 24.93 2.54 -24.97
C SER A 8 23.61 3.12 -24.48
N PHE A 9 23.67 3.89 -23.39
CA PHE A 9 22.59 4.79 -22.96
C PHE A 9 22.58 6.03 -23.86
N ARG A 10 21.50 6.26 -24.60
CA ARG A 10 21.19 7.57 -25.21
C ARG A 10 20.31 8.36 -24.23
N LEU A 11 20.87 9.39 -23.63
CA LEU A 11 20.11 10.46 -22.96
C LEU A 11 19.53 11.42 -24.01
N PRO A 12 18.28 11.88 -23.89
CA PRO A 12 17.84 13.08 -24.60
C PRO A 12 18.23 14.34 -23.82
N THR A 13 19.08 15.15 -24.44
CA THR A 13 19.39 16.53 -24.07
C THR A 13 18.21 17.42 -24.45
N THR A 14 17.65 18.18 -23.50
CA THR A 14 16.76 19.32 -23.83
C THR A 14 17.36 20.60 -23.27
N THR A 15 17.90 21.40 -24.19
CA THR A 15 18.40 22.76 -24.04
C THR A 15 17.34 23.74 -23.54
N PRO A 16 17.71 24.81 -22.82
CA PRO A 16 16.80 25.86 -22.41
C PRO A 16 16.60 26.86 -23.56
N TYR A 17 15.37 27.33 -23.79
CA TYR A 17 15.16 28.52 -24.59
C TYR A 17 14.11 29.44 -23.99
N ARG A 18 14.32 30.71 -24.31
CA ARG A 18 14.02 31.96 -23.61
C ARG A 18 12.98 32.73 -24.42
N ARG A 19 12.14 33.51 -23.72
CA ARG A 19 11.46 34.75 -24.20
C ARG A 19 10.37 34.56 -25.28
N SER A 20 9.33 35.38 -25.44
CA SER A 20 9.03 36.75 -25.00
C SER A 20 7.52 36.97 -24.98
N SER A 21 7.12 37.99 -24.22
CA SER A 21 5.82 38.67 -24.22
C SER A 21 5.44 39.36 -25.55
N SER A 22 4.14 39.62 -25.67
CA SER A 22 3.46 40.78 -26.33
C SER A 22 3.58 41.01 -27.85
N SER A 23 2.41 40.99 -28.52
CA SER A 23 2.02 41.83 -29.68
C SER A 23 0.56 41.48 -30.02
N ILE A 24 -0.44 42.30 -29.67
CA ILE A 24 -1.02 43.39 -30.48
C ILE A 24 -1.27 42.95 -31.94
N TYR A 25 -2.53 42.64 -32.25
CA TYR A 25 -3.15 42.72 -33.58
C TYR A 25 -4.42 43.54 -33.30
N ASP A 26 -4.51 44.85 -33.54
CA ASP A 26 -4.47 45.61 -34.80
C ASP A 26 -5.25 44.97 -35.96
N TYR A 27 -6.52 45.42 -36.05
CA TYR A 27 -7.40 45.32 -37.21
C TYR A 27 -6.91 46.22 -38.35
N PRO A 28 -7.13 45.80 -39.60
CA PRO A 28 -7.59 46.75 -40.60
C PRO A 28 -8.92 46.32 -41.25
N LEU A 29 -9.85 47.28 -41.29
CA LEU A 29 -11.10 47.22 -42.05
C LEU A 29 -10.82 47.21 -43.56
N SER A 30 -11.53 46.36 -44.32
CA SER A 30 -11.91 46.68 -45.70
C SER A 30 -13.23 45.97 -46.07
N PRO A 31 -14.14 46.62 -46.84
CA PRO A 31 -15.56 46.28 -46.87
C PRO A 31 -15.91 45.29 -47.99
N SER A 32 -16.69 44.25 -47.66
CA SER A 32 -17.28 43.33 -48.65
C SER A 32 -18.66 43.83 -49.09
N PRO A 33 -18.95 43.96 -50.41
CA PRO A 33 -20.19 44.51 -50.92
C PRO A 33 -21.12 43.40 -51.45
N TYR A 34 -21.89 42.71 -50.58
CA TYR A 34 -23.00 41.86 -51.05
C TYR A 34 -24.22 41.90 -50.11
N PRO A 35 -25.45 41.97 -50.67
CA PRO A 35 -26.70 42.23 -49.95
C PRO A 35 -27.32 41.00 -49.25
N PRO A 36 -28.29 41.21 -48.32
CA PRO A 36 -28.83 40.18 -47.45
C PRO A 36 -29.88 39.30 -48.15
N VAL A 37 -29.87 37.99 -47.86
CA VAL A 37 -30.95 37.07 -48.23
C VAL A 37 -31.61 36.54 -46.96
N ASP A 38 -32.91 36.82 -46.86
CA ASP A 38 -33.83 36.48 -45.77
C ASP A 38 -34.14 34.96 -45.67
N PRO A 39 -34.75 34.51 -44.55
CA PRO A 39 -34.86 33.11 -44.15
C PRO A 39 -36.03 32.37 -44.82
N GLN A 40 -35.86 31.07 -45.10
CA GLN A 40 -36.95 30.16 -45.46
C GLN A 40 -37.16 29.10 -44.35
N PRO A 41 -38.38 28.93 -43.83
CA PRO A 41 -38.72 27.86 -42.90
C PRO A 41 -39.30 26.66 -43.68
N ARG A 42 -38.78 25.45 -43.46
CA ARG A 42 -39.46 24.23 -43.92
C ARG A 42 -39.32 23.10 -42.90
N ASN A 43 -40.35 22.98 -42.06
CA ASN A 43 -40.66 21.78 -41.32
C ASN A 43 -41.16 20.69 -42.28
N SER A 44 -40.62 19.48 -42.19
CA SER A 44 -41.34 18.20 -42.36
C SER A 44 -40.47 17.03 -41.86
N ILE A 45 -41.12 16.18 -41.08
CA ILE A 45 -40.66 15.10 -40.17
C ILE A 45 -40.48 13.77 -40.97
N GLU A 46 -39.28 13.15 -40.97
CA GLU A 46 -38.87 11.80 -40.44
C GLU A 46 -39.58 10.52 -40.99
N PRO A 47 -39.06 9.27 -40.82
CA PRO A 47 -37.82 8.79 -40.16
C PRO A 47 -37.03 7.72 -40.97
N SER A 48 -35.73 7.52 -40.68
CA SER A 48 -35.07 6.19 -40.74
C SER A 48 -33.64 6.25 -40.19
N SER A 49 -33.57 6.06 -38.87
CA SER A 49 -32.65 5.17 -38.16
C SER A 49 -31.28 4.91 -38.80
N ILE A 50 -30.26 5.63 -38.32
CA ILE A 50 -29.07 5.12 -37.62
C ILE A 50 -28.50 6.34 -36.87
N GLU A 51 -29.16 6.73 -35.78
CA GLU A 51 -28.49 7.52 -34.75
C GLU A 51 -27.49 6.60 -34.05
N ARG A 52 -26.22 6.69 -34.44
CA ARG A 52 -25.14 6.34 -33.52
C ARG A 52 -25.21 7.37 -32.40
N ASN A 53 -25.96 7.02 -31.37
CA ASN A 53 -26.09 7.72 -30.11
C ASN A 53 -24.72 7.67 -29.41
N ILE A 54 -23.78 8.48 -29.91
CA ILE A 54 -22.52 8.75 -29.22
C ILE A 54 -22.89 9.73 -28.13
N THR A 55 -23.24 9.20 -26.96
CA THR A 55 -23.50 9.97 -25.76
C THR A 55 -22.31 10.90 -25.46
N PRO A 56 -22.56 12.16 -25.08
CA PRO A 56 -21.50 13.12 -24.74
C PRO A 56 -20.89 12.86 -23.34
N ASP A 57 -20.93 11.63 -22.83
CA ASP A 57 -20.44 11.27 -21.47
C ASP A 57 -18.98 10.77 -21.47
N ILE A 58 -18.24 11.02 -22.55
CA ILE A 58 -16.83 10.65 -22.67
C ILE A 58 -15.91 11.83 -22.31
N ILE A 59 -16.43 13.06 -22.23
CA ILE A 59 -15.60 14.28 -22.17
C ILE A 59 -15.39 14.84 -20.73
N SER A 60 -16.00 14.26 -19.68
CA SER A 60 -15.70 14.67 -18.28
C SER A 60 -15.50 13.48 -17.33
N ARG A 61 -14.49 12.66 -17.61
CA ARG A 61 -14.14 11.46 -16.80
C ARG A 61 -13.02 11.67 -15.78
N ARG A 62 -12.55 12.92 -15.61
CA ARG A 62 -11.57 13.25 -14.56
C ARG A 62 -12.34 13.74 -13.32
N GLY A 63 -12.38 12.91 -12.27
CA GLY A 63 -12.78 13.36 -10.92
C GLY A 63 -14.12 12.85 -10.38
N ARG A 64 -14.91 12.06 -11.13
CA ARG A 64 -16.06 11.37 -10.53
C ARG A 64 -15.58 10.19 -9.69
N GLY A 65 -15.78 10.27 -8.38
CA GLY A 65 -15.56 9.16 -7.45
C GLY A 65 -16.43 7.94 -7.79
N LEU A 66 -16.11 6.79 -7.20
CA LEU A 66 -16.99 5.62 -7.28
C LEU A 66 -18.32 5.95 -6.59
N SER A 67 -19.44 5.52 -7.17
CA SER A 67 -20.74 5.54 -6.49
C SER A 67 -20.70 4.58 -5.30
N GLU A 68 -21.57 4.79 -4.31
CA GLU A 68 -21.66 3.91 -3.15
C GLU A 68 -21.90 2.44 -3.54
N SER A 69 -22.75 2.20 -4.54
CA SER A 69 -22.98 0.86 -5.12
C SER A 69 -21.70 0.24 -5.71
N ALA A 70 -20.86 1.03 -6.37
CA ALA A 70 -19.60 0.57 -6.94
C ALA A 70 -18.54 0.34 -5.87
N VAL A 71 -18.57 1.11 -4.78
CA VAL A 71 -17.71 0.87 -3.61
C VAL A 71 -18.13 -0.42 -2.90
N LEU A 72 -19.43 -0.66 -2.72
CA LEU A 72 -19.94 -1.92 -2.18
C LEU A 72 -19.52 -3.11 -3.03
N ALA A 73 -19.67 -3.02 -4.36
CA ALA A 73 -19.20 -4.06 -5.28
C ALA A 73 -17.68 -4.31 -5.14
N LEU A 74 -16.87 -3.25 -5.00
CA LEU A 74 -15.44 -3.37 -4.79
C LEU A 74 -15.11 -4.13 -3.49
N PHE A 75 -15.79 -3.84 -2.38
CA PHE A 75 -15.60 -4.57 -1.12
C PHE A 75 -16.08 -6.02 -1.20
N ASN A 76 -17.18 -6.30 -1.87
CA ASN A 76 -17.66 -7.66 -2.09
C ASN A 76 -16.65 -8.49 -2.90
N HIS A 77 -16.08 -7.92 -3.97
CA HIS A 77 -15.01 -8.57 -4.72
C HIS A 77 -13.75 -8.78 -3.87
N ALA A 78 -13.40 -7.82 -3.01
CA ALA A 78 -12.28 -7.95 -2.07
C ALA A 78 -12.47 -9.14 -1.12
N LEU A 79 -13.67 -9.30 -0.56
CA LEU A 79 -14.04 -10.41 0.31
C LEU A 79 -14.05 -11.75 -0.44
N GLN A 80 -14.59 -11.79 -1.67
CA GLN A 80 -14.60 -12.99 -2.49
C GLN A 80 -13.18 -13.50 -2.81
N HIS A 81 -12.23 -12.59 -2.96
CA HIS A 81 -10.83 -12.90 -3.27
C HIS A 81 -9.89 -12.77 -2.06
N GLN A 82 -10.43 -12.81 -0.83
CA GLN A 82 -9.66 -12.62 0.41
C GLN A 82 -8.51 -13.62 0.59
N ASP A 83 -8.64 -14.83 0.04
CA ASP A 83 -7.61 -15.87 0.14
C ASP A 83 -6.34 -15.49 -0.64
N ILE A 84 -6.50 -14.79 -1.76
CA ILE A 84 -5.38 -14.30 -2.58
C ILE A 84 -4.62 -13.21 -1.82
N TYR A 85 -5.35 -12.38 -1.07
CA TYR A 85 -4.76 -11.38 -0.20
C TYR A 85 -4.03 -12.05 0.98
N SER A 86 -4.70 -12.96 1.68
CA SER A 86 -4.21 -13.54 2.95
C SER A 86 -3.04 -14.50 2.77
N ASN A 87 -3.02 -15.26 1.67
CA ASN A 87 -1.98 -16.26 1.40
C ASN A 87 -0.86 -15.75 0.48
N GLY A 88 -1.04 -14.58 -0.12
CA GLY A 88 -0.10 -14.02 -1.09
C GLY A 88 1.17 -13.46 -0.43
N LYS A 89 2.35 -13.78 -0.99
CA LYS A 89 3.61 -13.09 -0.61
C LYS A 89 3.62 -11.61 -1.02
N ASN A 90 2.84 -11.27 -2.04
CA ASN A 90 2.60 -9.91 -2.48
C ASN A 90 1.13 -9.76 -2.89
N HIS A 91 0.59 -8.55 -2.73
CA HIS A 91 -0.81 -8.27 -3.03
C HIS A 91 -1.02 -7.73 -4.45
N ARG A 92 0.02 -7.71 -5.31
CA ARG A 92 -0.08 -7.11 -6.65
C ARG A 92 -1.16 -7.81 -7.47
N MET A 93 -1.15 -9.14 -7.46
CA MET A 93 -2.13 -9.96 -8.18
C MET A 93 -3.56 -9.72 -7.67
N PHE A 94 -3.74 -9.66 -6.36
CA PHE A 94 -5.03 -9.33 -5.74
C PHE A 94 -5.60 -8.01 -6.28
N TRP A 95 -4.81 -6.92 -6.29
CA TRP A 95 -5.28 -5.63 -6.78
C TRP A 95 -5.59 -5.62 -8.28
N MET A 96 -4.88 -6.42 -9.09
CA MET A 96 -5.15 -6.55 -10.53
C MET A 96 -6.45 -7.32 -10.79
N ILE A 97 -6.70 -8.39 -10.02
CA ILE A 97 -7.96 -9.14 -10.10
C ILE A 97 -9.12 -8.23 -9.73
N LEU A 98 -9.01 -7.49 -8.62
CA LEU A 98 -10.05 -6.55 -8.21
C LEU A 98 -10.34 -5.46 -9.25
N SER A 99 -9.33 -4.93 -9.93
CA SER A 99 -9.59 -3.96 -11.01
C SER A 99 -10.42 -4.57 -12.14
N ASN A 100 -10.12 -5.80 -12.54
CA ASN A 100 -10.83 -6.47 -13.63
C ASN A 100 -12.28 -6.78 -13.23
N CYS A 101 -12.49 -7.37 -12.04
CA CYS A 101 -13.83 -7.68 -11.55
C CYS A 101 -14.69 -6.42 -11.37
N LEU A 102 -14.08 -5.32 -10.91
CA LEU A 102 -14.79 -4.05 -10.78
C LEU A 102 -15.15 -3.48 -12.15
N GLU A 103 -14.23 -3.51 -13.12
CA GLU A 103 -14.48 -3.06 -14.50
C GLU A 103 -15.66 -3.79 -15.14
N GLU A 104 -15.76 -5.12 -14.94
CA GLU A 104 -16.91 -5.93 -15.36
C GLU A 104 -18.21 -5.49 -14.68
N SER A 105 -18.15 -5.10 -13.40
CA SER A 105 -19.33 -4.71 -12.61
C SER A 105 -19.85 -3.31 -12.96
N ILE A 106 -18.95 -2.37 -13.28
CA ILE A 106 -19.30 -0.95 -13.50
C ILE A 106 -19.28 -0.53 -14.98
N GLY A 107 -18.85 -1.43 -15.88
CA GLY A 107 -18.77 -1.19 -17.32
C GLY A 107 -17.76 -0.13 -17.74
N ARG A 108 -16.75 0.17 -16.90
CA ARG A 108 -15.69 1.13 -17.22
C ARG A 108 -14.35 0.75 -16.58
N PRO A 109 -13.21 1.07 -17.23
CA PRO A 109 -11.89 0.78 -16.68
C PRO A 109 -11.67 1.43 -15.33
N TYR A 110 -11.15 0.66 -14.38
CA TYR A 110 -10.79 1.16 -13.06
C TYR A 110 -9.46 0.57 -12.60
N HIS A 111 -8.49 1.42 -12.29
CA HIS A 111 -7.12 0.97 -12.14
C HIS A 111 -6.84 0.32 -10.77
N ALA A 112 -6.03 -0.73 -10.74
CA ALA A 112 -5.68 -1.48 -9.52
C ALA A 112 -5.18 -0.58 -8.36
N ARG A 113 -4.37 0.44 -8.68
CA ARG A 113 -3.89 1.42 -7.70
C ARG A 113 -5.04 2.25 -7.11
N SER A 114 -6.05 2.56 -7.91
CA SER A 114 -7.27 3.25 -7.46
C SER A 114 -8.12 2.34 -6.59
N CYS A 115 -8.27 1.05 -6.92
CA CYS A 115 -8.94 0.06 -6.05
C CYS A 115 -8.32 0.05 -4.65
N LYS A 116 -6.99 -0.09 -4.61
CA LYS A 116 -6.22 -0.08 -3.36
C LYS A 116 -6.47 1.20 -2.56
N ARG A 117 -6.33 2.37 -3.19
CA ARG A 117 -6.50 3.66 -2.50
C ARG A 117 -7.92 3.83 -1.96
N THR A 118 -8.93 3.42 -2.73
CA THR A 118 -10.32 3.48 -2.30
C THR A 118 -10.55 2.59 -1.08
N ILE A 119 -10.19 1.31 -1.15
CA ILE A 119 -10.34 0.39 -0.01
C ILE A 119 -9.62 0.95 1.22
N GLN A 120 -8.36 1.38 1.10
CA GLN A 120 -7.61 1.96 2.22
C GLN A 120 -8.30 3.18 2.85
N ASN A 121 -8.83 4.10 2.03
CA ASN A 121 -9.51 5.28 2.54
C ASN A 121 -10.80 4.93 3.29
N TYR A 122 -11.61 4.01 2.75
CA TYR A 122 -12.87 3.59 3.37
C TYR A 122 -12.61 2.79 4.66
N THR A 123 -11.66 1.87 4.65
CA THR A 123 -11.21 1.14 5.84
C THR A 123 -10.71 2.10 6.92
N ALA A 124 -9.84 3.06 6.57
CA ALA A 124 -9.32 4.02 7.55
C ALA A 124 -10.43 4.88 8.16
N LYS A 125 -11.34 5.40 7.32
CA LYS A 125 -12.50 6.16 7.79
C LYS A 125 -13.39 5.32 8.70
N ARG A 126 -13.62 4.05 8.36
CA ARG A 126 -14.46 3.15 9.15
C ARG A 126 -13.81 2.81 10.49
N ARG A 127 -12.50 2.55 10.53
CA ARG A 127 -11.75 2.35 11.79
C ARG A 127 -11.85 3.57 12.70
N ALA A 128 -11.71 4.78 12.16
CA ALA A 128 -11.89 6.02 12.94
C ALA A 128 -13.29 6.12 13.54
N GLN A 129 -14.33 5.82 12.75
CA GLN A 129 -15.71 5.78 13.25
C GLN A 129 -15.92 4.73 14.33
N LEU A 130 -15.34 3.53 14.18
CA LEU A 130 -15.45 2.47 15.19
C LEU A 130 -14.79 2.89 16.52
N ASN A 131 -13.66 3.60 16.45
CA ASN A 131 -13.00 4.15 17.63
C ASN A 131 -13.88 5.21 18.32
N GLU A 132 -14.41 6.19 17.58
CA GLU A 132 -15.33 7.21 18.13
C GLU A 132 -16.59 6.59 18.75
N LEU A 133 -17.14 5.53 18.13
CA LEU A 133 -18.28 4.79 18.66
C LEU A 133 -17.96 4.06 19.98
N SER A 134 -16.74 3.56 20.12
CA SER A 134 -16.28 2.91 21.34
C SER A 134 -16.17 3.90 22.51
N GLU A 135 -15.79 5.15 22.22
CA GLU A 135 -15.66 6.22 23.21
C GLU A 135 -17.02 6.83 23.61
N THR A 136 -17.93 6.97 22.64
CA THR A 136 -19.23 7.66 22.85
C THR A 136 -20.38 6.73 23.22
N GLY A 137 -20.23 5.41 23.04
CA GLY A 137 -21.25 4.40 23.35
C GLY A 137 -22.50 4.44 22.47
N ARG A 138 -22.58 5.34 21.48
CA ARG A 138 -23.77 5.53 20.63
C ARG A 138 -23.78 4.56 19.44
N ARG A 139 -24.35 3.37 19.58
CA ARG A 139 -24.53 2.46 18.43
C ARG A 139 -25.61 2.99 17.48
N SER A 140 -25.25 3.26 16.23
CA SER A 140 -26.24 3.47 15.15
C SER A 140 -26.95 2.15 14.84
N LYS A 141 -28.28 2.18 14.81
CA LYS A 141 -29.15 0.98 14.74
C LYS A 141 -29.44 0.51 13.31
N GLN A 142 -29.02 1.24 12.29
CA GLN A 142 -29.30 0.89 10.90
C GLN A 142 -28.16 0.07 10.30
N ARG A 143 -28.46 -1.16 9.88
CA ARG A 143 -27.53 -2.01 9.14
C ARG A 143 -27.34 -1.39 7.76
N ASP A 144 -26.10 -1.02 7.50
CA ASP A 144 -25.64 -0.46 6.24
C ASP A 144 -24.72 -1.52 5.61
N ASP A 145 -25.14 -2.05 4.47
CA ASP A 145 -24.47 -3.18 3.81
C ASP A 145 -23.02 -2.84 3.44
N LEU A 146 -22.75 -1.58 3.07
CA LEU A 146 -21.39 -1.14 2.79
C LEU A 146 -20.56 -1.11 4.07
N LYS A 147 -21.10 -0.61 5.18
CA LYS A 147 -20.39 -0.65 6.46
C LYS A 147 -20.08 -2.09 6.89
N ALA A 148 -21.03 -3.01 6.72
CA ALA A 148 -20.83 -4.42 7.03
C ALA A 148 -19.70 -5.04 6.18
N ALA A 149 -19.71 -4.81 4.86
CA ALA A 149 -18.65 -5.31 3.97
C ALA A 149 -17.26 -4.72 4.30
N ILE A 150 -17.20 -3.45 4.72
CA ILE A 150 -15.95 -2.83 5.19
C ILE A 150 -15.48 -3.46 6.51
N ASP A 151 -16.40 -3.68 7.46
CA ASP A 151 -16.07 -4.29 8.76
C ASP A 151 -15.54 -5.72 8.57
N ASP A 152 -16.14 -6.50 7.67
CA ASP A 152 -15.66 -7.84 7.32
C ASP A 152 -14.25 -7.79 6.70
N TRP A 153 -14.01 -6.82 5.81
CA TRP A 153 -12.69 -6.63 5.19
C TRP A 153 -11.63 -6.18 6.20
N ILE A 154 -11.98 -5.31 7.15
CA ILE A 154 -11.11 -4.95 8.27
C ILE A 154 -10.68 -6.20 9.02
N GLY A 155 -11.61 -7.13 9.28
CA GLY A 155 -11.29 -8.41 9.91
C GLY A 155 -10.31 -9.25 9.11
N VAL A 156 -10.37 -9.23 7.77
CA VAL A 156 -9.38 -9.90 6.90
C VAL A 156 -7.99 -9.25 7.06
N GLU A 157 -7.92 -7.92 6.97
CA GLU A 157 -6.65 -7.19 7.12
C GLU A 157 -6.01 -7.42 8.49
N ASP A 158 -6.81 -7.42 9.56
CA ASP A 158 -6.33 -7.62 10.92
C ASP A 158 -5.76 -9.03 11.12
N ARG A 159 -6.48 -10.08 10.67
CA ARG A 159 -5.96 -11.45 10.70
C ARG A 159 -4.66 -11.61 9.91
N TYR A 160 -4.56 -10.98 8.74
CA TYR A 160 -3.33 -10.99 7.95
C TYR A 160 -2.19 -10.32 8.70
N ASN A 161 -2.41 -9.13 9.26
CA ASN A 161 -1.39 -8.37 10.00
C ASN A 161 -0.94 -9.09 11.28
N GLU A 162 -1.86 -9.70 12.02
CA GLU A 162 -1.55 -10.54 13.18
C GLU A 162 -0.67 -11.74 12.78
N GLY A 163 -0.96 -12.39 11.66
CA GLY A 163 -0.13 -13.48 11.12
C GLY A 163 1.29 -13.02 10.79
N ILE A 164 1.44 -11.85 10.17
CA ILE A 164 2.75 -11.24 9.89
C ILE A 164 3.49 -10.90 11.19
N GLN A 165 2.80 -10.31 12.16
CA GLN A 165 3.39 -9.91 13.44
C GLN A 165 3.87 -11.14 14.24
N ARG A 166 3.04 -12.18 14.34
CA ARG A 166 3.41 -13.45 14.99
C ARG A 166 4.62 -14.11 14.32
N SER A 167 4.72 -14.04 12.99
CA SER A 167 5.87 -14.56 12.25
C SER A 167 7.15 -13.77 12.55
N LYS A 168 7.05 -12.43 12.65
CA LYS A 168 8.18 -11.57 13.05
C LYS A 168 8.63 -11.85 14.47
N GLU A 169 7.69 -11.96 15.41
CA GLU A 169 7.97 -12.25 16.82
C GLU A 169 8.62 -13.62 16.99
N LYS A 170 8.14 -14.64 16.28
CA LYS A 170 8.77 -15.97 16.28
C LYS A 170 10.22 -15.91 15.80
N LYS A 171 10.50 -15.17 14.73
CA LYS A 171 11.88 -14.98 14.22
C LYS A 171 12.75 -14.22 15.23
N ALA A 172 12.22 -13.16 15.83
CA ALA A 172 12.94 -12.39 16.85
C ALA A 172 13.24 -13.24 18.09
N TYR A 173 12.30 -14.08 18.51
CA TYR A 173 12.50 -15.03 19.61
C TYR A 173 13.61 -16.03 19.28
N THR A 174 13.56 -16.67 18.11
CA THR A 174 14.61 -17.61 17.66
C THR A 174 15.98 -16.96 17.58
N GLU A 175 16.05 -15.71 17.12
CA GLU A 175 17.32 -14.98 17.06
C GLU A 175 17.87 -14.66 18.46
N ARG A 176 17.02 -14.22 19.38
CA ARG A 176 17.41 -13.99 20.77
C ARG A 176 17.91 -15.27 21.45
N ASP A 177 17.28 -16.40 21.15
CA ASP A 177 17.67 -17.71 21.68
C ASP A 177 19.04 -18.15 21.15
N ARG A 178 19.29 -17.97 19.85
CA ARG A 178 20.61 -18.21 19.25
C ARG A 178 21.71 -17.36 19.86
N LEU A 179 21.46 -16.05 20.06
CA LEU A 179 22.42 -15.16 20.68
C LEU A 179 22.71 -15.54 22.14
N ARG A 180 21.69 -16.01 22.86
CA ARG A 180 21.86 -16.55 24.21
C ARG A 180 22.79 -17.75 24.21
N ASP A 181 22.59 -18.71 23.31
CA ASP A 181 23.44 -19.90 23.19
C ASP A 181 24.89 -19.56 22.83
N GLU A 182 25.10 -18.59 21.92
CA GLU A 182 26.44 -18.10 21.54
C GLU A 182 27.17 -17.49 22.75
N VAL A 183 26.49 -16.65 23.54
CA VAL A 183 27.05 -16.05 24.76
C VAL A 183 27.41 -17.14 25.79
N TYR A 184 26.56 -18.15 25.98
CA TYR A 184 26.87 -19.26 26.87
C TYR A 184 28.11 -20.05 26.40
N ARG A 185 28.24 -20.26 25.08
CA ARG A 185 29.40 -20.94 24.51
C ARG A 185 30.68 -20.12 24.70
N GLU A 186 30.62 -18.81 24.47
CA GLU A 186 31.75 -17.90 24.67
C GLU A 186 32.26 -17.92 26.12
N ILE A 187 31.35 -17.79 27.10
CA ILE A 187 31.68 -17.88 28.53
C ILE A 187 32.36 -19.21 28.87
N LEU A 188 31.85 -20.34 28.35
CA LEU A 188 32.45 -21.65 28.57
C LEU A 188 33.86 -21.76 27.97
N THR A 189 34.08 -21.19 26.78
CA THR A 189 35.41 -21.19 26.15
C THR A 189 36.40 -20.30 26.87
N GLU A 190 35.97 -19.12 27.33
CA GLU A 190 36.81 -18.20 28.12
C GLU A 190 37.21 -18.83 29.45
N THR A 191 36.24 -19.41 30.17
CA THR A 191 36.49 -20.10 31.45
C THR A 191 37.45 -21.29 31.30
N ARG A 192 37.35 -22.05 30.19
CA ARG A 192 38.23 -23.20 29.91
C ARG A 192 39.63 -22.77 29.42
N GLY A 193 39.75 -21.59 28.81
CA GLY A 193 41.03 -20.95 28.47
C GLY A 193 41.77 -20.44 29.71
N SER A 194 41.06 -19.79 30.63
CA SER A 194 41.63 -19.29 31.89
C SER A 194 42.11 -20.42 32.81
N LYS A 195 41.48 -21.60 32.77
CA LYS A 195 41.90 -22.75 33.57
C LYS A 195 43.18 -23.43 33.07
N ARG A 196 43.62 -23.16 31.83
CA ARG A 196 44.88 -23.69 31.27
C ARG A 196 46.09 -22.78 31.51
N LEU A 197 45.86 -21.57 32.02
CA LEU A 197 46.89 -20.58 32.33
C LEU A 197 47.21 -20.49 33.84
N LEU A 198 46.55 -21.33 34.66
CA LEU A 198 46.68 -21.33 36.12
C LEU A 198 47.30 -22.62 36.69
N ASP A 199 47.78 -23.53 35.83
CA ASP A 199 48.39 -24.81 36.25
C ASP A 199 49.94 -24.81 36.15
N ASP A 200 50.59 -23.64 36.14
CA ASP A 200 52.07 -23.52 36.04
C ASP A 200 52.73 -22.77 37.23
N ASP A 201 52.06 -22.60 38.37
CA ASP A 201 52.71 -22.10 39.59
C ASP A 201 52.42 -23.03 40.79
N ASP A 202 53.42 -23.88 41.05
CA ASP A 202 53.90 -24.51 42.28
C ASP A 202 52.93 -24.87 43.43
N GLU A 203 53.13 -26.10 43.91
CA GLU A 203 52.62 -26.66 45.15
C GLU A 203 52.86 -25.73 46.35
N ASP A 204 51.81 -25.46 47.15
CA ASP A 204 51.92 -25.47 48.61
C ASP A 204 50.52 -25.51 49.28
N GLU A 205 50.44 -26.40 50.27
CA GLU A 205 49.35 -26.64 51.23
C GLU A 205 48.69 -25.35 51.78
N ALA A 206 47.35 -25.26 51.72
CA ALA A 206 46.46 -25.00 52.87
C ALA A 206 45.05 -24.50 52.47
N SER A 207 44.06 -24.97 53.24
CA SER A 207 42.80 -24.29 53.59
C SER A 207 41.66 -24.27 52.55
N LEU A 208 40.67 -25.14 52.78
CA LEU A 208 39.30 -25.04 52.26
C LEU A 208 38.62 -23.75 52.76
N ASP A 209 38.52 -22.74 51.90
CA ASP A 209 37.46 -21.74 52.01
C ASP A 209 36.92 -21.42 50.61
N THR A 210 35.66 -21.76 50.39
CA THR A 210 34.95 -21.61 49.10
C THR A 210 34.84 -20.14 48.70
N PRO A 211 35.36 -19.71 47.53
CA PRO A 211 35.12 -18.34 47.08
C PRO A 211 33.67 -18.19 46.60
N ALA A 212 32.93 -17.34 47.30
CA ALA A 212 31.64 -16.84 46.85
C ALA A 212 31.78 -16.20 45.46
N ILE A 213 31.13 -16.77 44.46
CA ILE A 213 31.04 -16.23 43.10
C ILE A 213 30.32 -14.87 43.19
N LYS A 214 31.10 -13.78 43.20
CA LYS A 214 30.58 -12.42 43.05
C LYS A 214 30.21 -12.20 41.59
N VAL A 215 28.93 -12.38 41.27
CA VAL A 215 28.37 -11.95 39.99
C VAL A 215 28.41 -10.42 39.92
N PRO A 216 29.00 -9.81 38.88
CA PRO A 216 29.01 -8.36 38.71
C PRO A 216 27.58 -7.81 38.60
N ARG A 217 27.29 -6.77 39.40
CA ARG A 217 25.99 -6.06 39.45
C ARG A 217 25.54 -5.45 38.11
N SER A 218 26.42 -5.40 37.10
CA SER A 218 26.11 -4.84 35.77
C SER A 218 25.13 -5.68 34.95
N TYR A 219 24.91 -6.96 35.29
CA TYR A 219 23.98 -7.84 34.56
C TYR A 219 22.57 -7.90 35.17
N LEU A 220 22.29 -7.15 36.25
CA LEU A 220 21.05 -7.23 37.01
C LEU A 220 19.95 -6.24 36.53
N ILE A 221 20.14 -5.55 35.40
CA ILE A 221 19.19 -4.54 34.88
C ILE A 221 18.64 -4.92 33.49
N MET A 222 18.43 -6.22 33.20
CA MET A 222 17.67 -6.63 32.01
C MET A 222 16.63 -7.71 32.31
N ILE A 223 15.96 -7.60 33.45
CA ILE A 223 14.73 -8.34 33.73
C ILE A 223 13.72 -7.41 34.39
N VAL A 224 13.08 -6.55 33.60
CA VAL A 224 11.68 -6.10 33.77
C VAL A 224 11.11 -5.87 32.39
#